data_AF-A0A8G2DXH1-F1
#
_entry.id   AF-A0A8G2DXH1-F1
#
_cell.length_a   1.000
_cell.length_b   1.000
_cell.length_c   1.000
_cell.angle_alpha   90.00
_cell.angle_beta   90.00
_cell.angle_gamma   90.00
#
_symmetry.space_group_name_H-M   'P 1'
#
loop_
_entity.id
_entity.type
_entity.pdbx_description
1 polymer ?
#
loop_
_entity_poly.entity_id
_entity_poly.type
_entity_poly.pdbx_seq_one_letter_code
_entity_poly.pdbx_strand_id
1 'polypeptide(L)'
;MMRPADDYLEDVDPAVWLAERQAEAERRVYFVSALMNPAFHWFFTQGQQALEAELYIPGVSSLLNGIEASLRVTMAQLDPDYGGKLALSPYRLLSNTMLRKARDAGLPVELLKFSDGEDLLSQIETKDNVAIVQLRHDVCHGDILKFIQRMDFEQIDILTPECLRPTAARLLQVSYNWASGLARFRADHGRRPEGFPIPDMPQNPLAEWL
;
A
#
# COMPACT_ATOMS: atom_id res chain seq x y z
N MET A 1 -39.13 -8.65 -34.79
CA MET A 1 -39.72 -7.79 -33.76
C MET A 1 -38.55 -7.16 -33.01
N MET A 2 -38.21 -5.93 -33.40
CA MET A 2 -37.04 -5.19 -32.94
C MET A 2 -37.35 -4.67 -31.53
N ARG A 3 -36.53 -4.99 -30.52
CA ARG A 3 -36.65 -4.36 -29.20
C ARG A 3 -36.36 -2.86 -29.36
N PRO A 4 -37.16 -1.95 -28.78
CA PRO A 4 -36.90 -0.52 -28.86
C PRO A 4 -35.59 -0.18 -28.14
N ALA A 5 -34.87 0.81 -28.67
CA ALA A 5 -33.51 1.18 -28.28
C ALA A 5 -33.44 2.16 -27.09
N ASP A 6 -34.49 2.25 -26.29
CA ASP A 6 -34.68 3.32 -25.29
C ASP A 6 -34.58 2.83 -23.83
N ASP A 7 -34.02 1.65 -23.57
CA ASP A 7 -34.09 0.99 -22.25
C ASP A 7 -32.81 1.01 -21.40
N TYR A 8 -31.80 1.86 -21.68
CA TYR A 8 -30.55 1.87 -20.89
C TYR A 8 -29.90 3.25 -20.65
N LEU A 9 -30.69 4.22 -20.22
CA LEU A 9 -30.14 5.29 -19.37
C LEU A 9 -31.02 5.31 -18.12
N GLU A 10 -30.64 4.53 -17.11
CA GLU A 10 -31.09 4.84 -15.76
C GLU A 10 -30.69 6.30 -15.49
N ASP A 11 -31.67 7.14 -15.15
CA ASP A 11 -31.43 8.50 -14.67
C ASP A 11 -30.65 8.41 -13.35
N VAL A 12 -29.33 8.25 -13.43
CA VAL A 12 -28.46 8.36 -12.27
C VAL A 12 -28.58 9.80 -11.76
N ASP A 13 -29.09 9.95 -10.53
CA ASP A 13 -29.22 11.25 -9.88
C ASP A 13 -27.88 12.02 -10.00
N PRO A 14 -27.87 13.22 -10.62
CA PRO A 14 -26.65 14.02 -10.78
C PRO A 14 -25.88 14.24 -9.48
N ALA A 15 -26.57 14.29 -8.33
CA ALA A 15 -25.92 14.41 -7.03
C ALA A 15 -25.17 13.13 -6.65
N VAL A 16 -25.74 11.95 -6.93
CA VAL A 16 -25.10 10.64 -6.72
C VAL A 16 -23.88 10.50 -7.63
N TRP A 17 -24.04 10.81 -8.93
CA TRP A 17 -22.94 10.76 -9.88
C TRP A 17 -21.78 11.69 -9.48
N LEU A 18 -22.08 12.91 -9.03
CA LEU A 18 -21.06 13.87 -8.59
C LEU A 18 -20.33 13.38 -7.33
N ALA A 19 -21.06 12.85 -6.36
CA ALA A 19 -20.49 12.29 -5.14
C ALA A 19 -19.54 11.11 -5.45
N GLU A 20 -19.93 10.21 -6.36
CA GLU A 20 -19.07 9.10 -6.79
C GLU A 20 -17.78 9.58 -7.47
N ARG A 21 -17.88 10.56 -8.38
CA ARG A 21 -16.70 11.12 -9.07
C ARG A 21 -15.79 11.84 -8.09
N GLN A 22 -16.34 12.52 -7.09
CA GLN A 22 -15.57 13.17 -6.04
C GLN A 22 -14.84 12.14 -5.17
N ALA A 23 -15.53 11.11 -4.68
CA ALA A 23 -14.92 10.05 -3.89
C ALA A 23 -13.82 9.30 -4.67
N GLU A 24 -14.04 9.06 -5.96
CA GLU A 24 -13.04 8.49 -6.86
C GLU A 24 -11.81 9.41 -7.00
N ALA A 25 -12.02 10.71 -7.23
CA ALA A 25 -10.94 11.68 -7.34
C ALA A 25 -10.11 11.77 -6.05
N GLU A 26 -10.79 11.86 -4.90
CA GLU A 26 -10.16 11.88 -3.57
C GLU A 26 -9.34 10.61 -3.32
N ARG A 27 -9.88 9.43 -3.64
CA ARG A 27 -9.16 8.16 -3.54
C ARG A 27 -7.91 8.14 -4.42
N ARG A 28 -7.98 8.61 -5.67
CA ARG A 28 -6.84 8.61 -6.60
C ARG A 28 -5.70 9.51 -6.15
N VAL A 29 -6.00 10.60 -5.44
CA VAL A 29 -4.99 11.56 -4.95
C VAL A 29 -4.56 11.32 -3.50
N TYR A 30 -5.24 10.42 -2.78
CA TYR A 30 -5.05 10.19 -1.34
C TYR A 30 -3.57 10.07 -0.94
N PHE A 31 -2.80 9.17 -1.58
CA PHE A 31 -1.40 8.96 -1.21
C PHE A 31 -0.52 10.19 -1.45
N VAL A 32 -0.79 10.97 -2.51
CA VAL A 32 -0.08 12.22 -2.78
C VAL A 32 -0.38 13.25 -1.68
N SER A 33 -1.67 13.43 -1.37
CA SER A 33 -2.16 14.41 -0.40
C SER A 33 -1.80 14.06 1.06
N ALA A 34 -1.82 12.79 1.41
CA ALA A 34 -1.45 12.32 2.74
C ALA A 34 0.07 12.44 2.96
N LEU A 35 0.88 11.86 2.06
CA LEU A 35 2.31 11.69 2.27
C LEU A 35 3.13 12.93 1.92
N MET A 36 2.73 13.69 0.89
CA MET A 36 3.40 14.90 0.39
C MET A 36 4.93 14.79 0.26
N ASN A 37 5.45 13.61 -0.11
CA ASN A 37 6.88 13.38 -0.27
C ASN A 37 7.20 12.67 -1.60
N PRO A 38 7.80 13.37 -2.57
CA PRO A 38 8.00 12.85 -3.93
C PRO A 38 8.98 11.68 -3.99
N ALA A 39 9.79 11.47 -2.95
CA ALA A 39 10.72 10.35 -2.90
C ALA A 39 10.00 8.99 -2.76
N PHE A 40 8.71 8.96 -2.36
CA PHE A 40 8.01 7.69 -2.19
C PHE A 40 6.50 7.67 -2.47
N HIS A 41 5.78 8.80 -2.48
CA HIS A 41 4.31 8.76 -2.64
C HIS A 41 3.88 8.09 -3.96
N TRP A 42 4.68 8.24 -5.02
CA TRP A 42 4.39 7.68 -6.35
C TRP A 42 4.33 6.16 -6.36
N PHE A 43 5.08 5.47 -5.50
CA PHE A 43 4.98 4.02 -5.36
C PHE A 43 3.59 3.59 -4.91
N PHE A 44 3.00 4.33 -3.97
CA PHE A 44 1.66 4.04 -3.49
C PHE A 44 0.61 4.40 -4.53
N THR A 45 0.71 5.59 -5.14
CA THR A 45 -0.20 6.04 -6.20
C THR A 45 -0.22 5.08 -7.39
N GLN A 46 0.94 4.69 -7.92
CA GLN A 46 1.04 3.74 -9.03
C GLN A 46 0.63 2.33 -8.60
N GLY A 47 0.92 1.94 -7.36
CA GLY A 47 0.48 0.66 -6.79
C GLY A 47 -1.04 0.54 -6.79
N GLN A 48 -1.74 1.53 -6.25
CA GLN A 48 -3.20 1.59 -6.27
C GLN A 48 -3.77 1.59 -7.70
N GLN A 49 -3.23 2.42 -8.59
CA GLN A 49 -3.69 2.49 -9.99
C GLN A 49 -3.55 1.15 -10.71
N ALA A 50 -2.44 0.44 -10.50
CA ALA A 50 -2.22 -0.89 -11.05
C ALA A 50 -3.25 -1.88 -10.48
N LEU A 51 -3.53 -1.83 -9.17
CA LEU A 51 -4.51 -2.70 -8.53
C LEU A 51 -5.95 -2.45 -9.01
N GLU A 52 -6.35 -1.19 -9.19
CA GLU A 52 -7.66 -0.82 -9.77
C GLU A 52 -7.79 -1.27 -11.24
N ALA A 53 -6.65 -1.45 -11.94
CA ALA A 53 -6.58 -2.01 -13.29
C ALA A 53 -6.34 -3.54 -13.31
N GLU A 54 -6.50 -4.24 -12.19
CA GLU A 54 -6.30 -5.68 -12.02
C GLU A 54 -4.86 -6.17 -12.31
N LEU A 55 -3.89 -5.28 -12.29
CA LEU A 55 -2.46 -5.60 -12.44
C LEU A 55 -1.85 -5.89 -11.05
N TYR A 56 -2.15 -7.07 -10.49
CA TYR A 56 -1.83 -7.40 -9.09
C TYR A 56 -0.33 -7.45 -8.78
N ILE A 57 0.49 -8.12 -9.60
CA ILE A 57 1.94 -8.21 -9.38
C ILE A 57 2.60 -6.82 -9.30
N PRO A 58 2.46 -5.94 -10.33
CA PRO A 58 3.06 -4.61 -10.25
C PRO A 58 2.41 -3.76 -9.14
N GLY A 59 1.11 -3.90 -8.88
CA GLY A 59 0.44 -3.20 -7.79
C GLY A 59 1.02 -3.54 -6.42
N VAL A 60 1.08 -4.83 -6.09
CA VAL A 60 1.66 -5.35 -4.84
C VAL A 60 3.13 -4.97 -4.70
N SER A 61 3.94 -5.17 -5.75
CA SER A 61 5.36 -4.80 -5.76
C SER A 61 5.56 -3.30 -5.50
N SER A 62 4.75 -2.45 -6.16
CA SER A 62 4.82 -1.01 -5.98
C SER A 62 4.43 -0.58 -4.56
N LEU A 63 3.37 -1.15 -3.96
CA LEU A 63 2.99 -0.85 -2.58
C LEU A 63 4.08 -1.24 -1.57
N LEU A 64 4.70 -2.43 -1.73
CA LEU A 64 5.80 -2.89 -0.86
C LEU A 64 7.01 -1.96 -0.98
N ASN A 65 7.35 -1.54 -2.20
CA ASN A 65 8.41 -0.56 -2.44
C ASN A 65 8.07 0.81 -1.83
N GLY A 66 6.80 1.22 -1.84
CA GLY A 66 6.33 2.43 -1.18
C GLY A 66 6.54 2.39 0.33
N ILE A 67 6.15 1.28 0.98
CA ILE A 67 6.38 1.06 2.42
C ILE A 67 7.87 1.14 2.73
N GLU A 68 8.70 0.39 2.00
CA GLU A 68 10.15 0.39 2.20
C GLU A 68 10.76 1.78 1.98
N ALA A 69 10.45 2.44 0.86
CA ALA A 69 10.99 3.75 0.54
C ALA A 69 10.57 4.78 1.59
N SER A 70 9.31 4.76 2.04
CA SER A 70 8.81 5.68 3.05
C SER A 70 9.48 5.50 4.42
N LEU A 71 9.75 4.26 4.84
CA LEU A 71 10.54 3.96 6.04
C LEU A 71 11.97 4.49 5.90
N ARG A 72 12.65 4.15 4.81
CA ARG A 72 14.04 4.54 4.55
C ARG A 72 14.21 6.06 4.49
N VAL A 73 13.35 6.73 3.75
CA VAL A 73 13.36 8.19 3.60
C VAL A 73 13.06 8.87 4.92
N THR A 74 12.03 8.42 5.64
CA THR A 74 11.64 9.06 6.91
C THR A 74 12.73 8.88 7.96
N MET A 75 13.28 7.67 8.15
CA MET A 75 14.40 7.48 9.08
C MET A 75 15.63 8.30 8.69
N ALA A 76 15.99 8.37 7.40
CA ALA A 76 17.11 9.19 6.96
C ALA A 76 16.87 10.68 7.23
N GLN A 77 15.63 11.15 7.15
CA GLN A 77 15.26 12.53 7.47
C GLN A 77 15.19 12.81 8.97
N LEU A 78 15.02 11.79 9.82
CA LEU A 78 15.05 11.94 11.28
C LEU A 78 16.47 11.90 11.85
N ASP A 79 17.44 11.40 11.09
CA ASP A 79 18.84 11.34 11.49
C ASP A 79 19.35 12.76 11.83
N PRO A 80 19.93 12.99 13.04
CA PRO A 80 20.49 14.29 13.41
C PRO A 80 21.56 14.79 12.44
N ASP A 81 22.27 13.88 11.76
CA ASP A 81 23.30 14.20 10.79
C ASP A 81 22.73 14.38 9.36
N TYR A 82 21.40 14.44 9.20
CA TYR A 82 20.75 14.64 7.92
C TYR A 82 21.03 16.03 7.33
N GLY A 83 22.10 16.11 6.53
CA GLY A 83 22.50 17.32 5.81
C GLY A 83 21.65 17.68 4.57
N GLY A 84 20.39 17.22 4.50
CA GLY A 84 19.46 17.56 3.40
C GLY A 84 19.66 16.79 2.09
N LYS A 85 20.66 15.91 1.99
CA LYS A 85 20.86 15.03 0.82
C LYS A 85 20.44 13.61 1.15
N LEU A 86 19.49 13.09 0.39
CA LEU A 86 19.02 11.72 0.54
C LEU A 86 19.99 10.75 -0.14
N ALA A 87 20.77 10.01 0.66
CA ALA A 87 21.64 8.94 0.17
C ALA A 87 21.15 7.60 0.72
N LEU A 88 20.26 6.92 -0.02
CA LEU A 88 19.74 5.63 0.42
C LEU A 88 20.68 4.50 -0.03
N SER A 89 21.13 3.69 0.93
CA SER A 89 21.91 2.48 0.63
C SER A 89 21.09 1.49 -0.20
N PRO A 90 21.56 0.98 -1.35
CA PRO A 90 20.82 0.02 -2.17
C PRO A 90 20.60 -1.32 -1.46
N TYR A 91 21.39 -1.64 -0.43
CA TYR A 91 21.35 -2.91 0.28
C TYR A 91 20.45 -2.92 1.54
N ARG A 92 19.87 -1.78 1.93
CA ARG A 92 18.99 -1.71 3.11
C ARG A 92 17.55 -1.91 2.66
N LEU A 93 17.15 -3.17 2.60
CA LEU A 93 15.80 -3.60 2.22
C LEU A 93 14.88 -3.74 3.45
N LEU A 94 13.57 -3.76 3.21
CA LEU A 94 12.55 -4.03 4.23
C LEU A 94 12.86 -5.36 4.92
N SER A 95 13.04 -5.29 6.24
CA SER A 95 13.46 -6.39 7.09
C SER A 95 13.02 -6.13 8.53
N ASN A 96 12.94 -7.17 9.37
CA ASN A 96 12.64 -7.00 10.80
C ASN A 96 13.63 -6.02 11.47
N THR A 97 14.91 -6.05 11.08
CA THR A 97 15.91 -5.09 11.58
C THR A 97 15.58 -3.65 11.22
N MET A 98 15.06 -3.39 10.03
CA MET A 98 14.60 -2.07 9.63
C MET A 98 13.39 -1.63 10.45
N LEU A 99 12.43 -2.54 10.66
CA LEU A 99 11.22 -2.27 11.44
C LEU A 99 11.54 -1.98 12.91
N ARG A 100 12.46 -2.73 13.53
CA ARG A 100 12.93 -2.43 14.89
C ARG A 100 13.55 -1.05 14.98
N LYS A 101 14.45 -0.69 14.06
CA LYS A 101 15.06 0.65 14.02
C LYS A 101 14.03 1.76 13.81
N ALA A 102 13.05 1.54 12.95
CA ALA A 102 11.96 2.48 12.72
C ALA A 102 11.10 2.67 13.97
N ARG A 103 10.75 1.57 14.66
CA ARG A 103 10.04 1.61 15.95
C ARG A 103 10.84 2.39 17.00
N ASP A 104 12.14 2.10 17.12
CA ASP A 104 13.00 2.75 18.11
C ASP A 104 13.15 4.26 17.81
N ALA A 105 12.97 4.67 16.55
CA ALA A 105 12.86 6.06 16.12
C ALA A 105 11.43 6.66 16.23
N GLY A 106 10.48 5.93 16.81
CA GLY A 106 9.12 6.38 17.07
C GLY A 106 8.14 6.25 15.88
N LEU A 107 8.55 5.64 14.75
CA LEU A 107 7.62 5.43 13.64
C LEU A 107 6.51 4.44 14.04
N PRO A 108 5.27 4.63 13.56
CA PRO A 108 4.11 3.81 13.91
C PRO A 108 4.12 2.48 13.15
N VAL A 109 5.16 1.66 13.35
CA VAL A 109 5.37 0.42 12.60
C VAL A 109 4.28 -0.61 12.83
N GLU A 110 3.56 -0.55 13.94
CA GLU A 110 2.41 -1.40 14.26
C GLU A 110 1.30 -1.32 13.21
N LEU A 111 1.21 -0.22 12.47
CA LEU A 111 0.26 -0.04 11.36
C LEU A 111 0.59 -0.91 10.13
N LEU A 112 1.79 -1.51 10.09
CA LEU A 112 2.21 -2.45 9.04
C LEU A 112 1.79 -3.90 9.31
N LYS A 113 1.02 -4.13 10.37
CA LYS A 113 0.41 -5.42 10.68
C LYS A 113 -0.40 -5.92 9.48
N PHE A 114 -0.07 -7.09 8.98
CA PHE A 114 -0.63 -7.65 7.76
C PHE A 114 -1.83 -8.55 8.00
N SER A 115 -1.92 -9.26 9.13
CA SER A 115 -3.08 -10.13 9.43
C SER A 115 -3.75 -9.76 10.74
N ASP A 116 -5.05 -10.01 10.85
CA ASP A 116 -5.75 -9.80 12.12
C ASP A 116 -5.24 -10.82 13.15
N GLY A 117 -5.05 -10.37 14.39
CA GLY A 117 -4.39 -11.18 15.44
C GLY A 117 -2.85 -11.23 15.41
N GLU A 118 -2.17 -10.73 14.37
CA GLU A 118 -0.69 -10.61 14.38
C GLU A 118 -0.21 -9.64 15.48
N ASP A 119 0.74 -10.09 16.30
CA ASP A 119 1.48 -9.22 17.22
C ASP A 119 2.80 -8.81 16.57
N LEU A 120 2.71 -7.80 15.70
CA LEU A 120 3.85 -7.37 14.89
C LEU A 120 5.05 -6.97 15.77
N LEU A 121 4.81 -6.25 16.87
CA LEU A 121 5.88 -5.70 17.71
C LEU A 121 6.67 -6.80 18.43
N SER A 122 6.00 -7.87 18.87
CA SER A 122 6.69 -9.04 19.42
C SER A 122 7.38 -9.86 18.32
N GLN A 123 6.74 -10.02 17.15
CA GLN A 123 7.27 -10.86 16.09
C GLN A 123 8.52 -10.27 15.42
N ILE A 124 8.61 -8.94 15.29
CA ILE A 124 9.83 -8.30 14.75
C ILE A 124 11.05 -8.54 15.63
N GLU A 125 10.93 -9.00 16.88
CA GLU A 125 12.07 -9.38 17.72
C GLU A 125 12.63 -10.78 17.40
N THR A 126 11.87 -11.59 16.67
CA THR A 126 12.29 -12.94 16.30
C THR A 126 13.14 -12.93 15.02
N LYS A 127 13.72 -14.10 14.69
CA LYS A 127 14.47 -14.31 13.44
C LYS A 127 13.55 -14.50 12.23
N ASP A 128 12.31 -14.90 12.46
CA ASP A 128 11.36 -15.19 11.38
C ASP A 128 10.82 -13.88 10.83
N ASN A 129 10.73 -13.79 9.50
CA ASN A 129 10.18 -12.61 8.86
C ASN A 129 8.72 -12.42 9.26
N VAL A 130 8.37 -11.21 9.68
CA VAL A 130 6.95 -10.82 9.81
C VAL A 130 6.28 -10.83 8.44
N ALA A 131 4.96 -10.92 8.41
CA ALA A 131 4.20 -11.16 7.18
C ALA A 131 4.53 -10.14 6.06
N ILE A 132 4.61 -8.84 6.38
CA ILE A 132 4.94 -7.81 5.39
C ILE A 132 6.37 -7.94 4.83
N VAL A 133 7.32 -8.37 5.66
CA VAL A 133 8.72 -8.60 5.25
C VAL A 133 8.79 -9.86 4.38
N GLN A 134 8.10 -10.92 4.78
CA GLN A 134 8.04 -12.16 4.01
C GLN A 134 7.37 -11.93 2.64
N LEU A 135 6.26 -11.20 2.60
CA LEU A 135 5.58 -10.85 1.35
C LEU A 135 6.49 -10.04 0.41
N ARG A 136 7.25 -9.08 0.95
CA ARG A 136 8.28 -8.35 0.20
C ARG A 136 9.35 -9.27 -0.35
N HIS A 137 9.80 -10.24 0.44
CA HIS A 137 10.76 -11.23 -0.03
C HIS A 137 10.18 -12.03 -1.19
N ASP A 138 9.00 -12.60 -1.00
CA ASP A 138 8.35 -13.49 -1.96
C ASP A 138 8.09 -12.78 -3.30
N VAL A 139 7.44 -11.61 -3.26
CA VAL A 139 7.05 -10.88 -4.48
C VAL A 139 8.25 -10.24 -5.18
N CYS A 140 9.16 -9.58 -4.43
CA CYS A 140 10.24 -8.80 -5.06
C CYS A 140 11.46 -9.64 -5.45
N HIS A 141 11.57 -10.90 -4.96
CA HIS A 141 12.56 -11.85 -5.44
C HIS A 141 12.00 -12.88 -6.44
N GLY A 142 10.71 -12.76 -6.79
CA GLY A 142 10.08 -13.63 -7.78
C GLY A 142 9.73 -15.04 -7.28
N ASP A 143 9.71 -15.25 -5.96
CA ASP A 143 9.13 -16.46 -5.36
C ASP A 143 7.60 -16.33 -5.32
N ILE A 144 7.01 -16.29 -6.52
CA ILE A 144 5.57 -16.21 -6.73
C ILE A 144 4.92 -17.60 -6.70
N LEU A 145 5.72 -18.66 -6.58
CA LEU A 145 5.25 -20.05 -6.63
C LEU A 145 4.25 -20.35 -5.51
N LYS A 146 4.32 -19.63 -4.39
CA LYS A 146 3.38 -19.73 -3.27
C LYS A 146 1.95 -19.28 -3.59
N PHE A 147 1.77 -18.55 -4.68
CA PHE A 147 0.48 -18.07 -5.15
C PHE A 147 -0.06 -18.90 -6.31
N ILE A 148 0.67 -19.92 -6.78
CA ILE A 148 0.20 -20.82 -7.83
C ILE A 148 -0.89 -21.72 -7.26
N GLN A 149 -2.03 -21.75 -7.93
CA GLN A 149 -3.09 -22.72 -7.67
C GLN A 149 -3.04 -23.82 -8.73
N ARG A 150 -3.21 -25.06 -8.29
CA ARG A 150 -3.37 -26.19 -9.19
C ARG A 150 -4.79 -26.19 -9.72
N MET A 151 -4.98 -26.16 -11.03
CA MET A 151 -6.30 -26.34 -11.61
C MET A 151 -6.69 -27.82 -11.55
N ASP A 152 -7.71 -28.14 -10.76
CA ASP A 152 -8.16 -29.51 -10.48
C ASP A 152 -8.48 -30.32 -11.76
N PHE A 153 -8.98 -29.65 -12.81
CA PHE A 153 -9.42 -30.30 -14.04
C PHE A 153 -8.29 -30.62 -15.04
N GLU A 154 -7.21 -29.85 -15.03
CA GLU A 154 -6.14 -29.97 -16.04
C GLU A 154 -4.83 -30.53 -15.47
N GLN A 155 -4.71 -30.60 -14.13
CA GLN A 155 -3.45 -30.90 -13.44
C GLN A 155 -2.29 -30.02 -13.89
N ILE A 156 -2.59 -28.81 -14.37
CA ILE A 156 -1.61 -27.79 -14.74
C ILE A 156 -1.55 -26.76 -13.60
N ASP A 157 -0.33 -26.43 -13.21
CA ASP A 157 -0.03 -25.34 -12.29
C ASP A 157 -0.10 -24.03 -13.08
N ILE A 158 -1.14 -23.22 -12.85
CA ILE A 158 -1.30 -21.91 -13.52
C ILE A 158 -1.19 -20.81 -12.47
N LEU A 159 -0.32 -19.85 -12.72
CA LEU A 159 -0.34 -18.57 -12.01
C LEU A 159 -1.31 -17.64 -12.73
N THR A 160 -2.53 -17.54 -12.23
CA THR A 160 -3.40 -16.42 -12.56
C THR A 160 -3.05 -15.28 -11.60
N PRO A 161 -2.72 -14.05 -12.09
CA PRO A 161 -2.44 -12.89 -11.23
C PRO A 161 -3.51 -12.66 -10.13
N GLU A 162 -4.74 -13.12 -10.37
CA GLU A 162 -5.89 -13.12 -9.50
C GLU A 162 -5.67 -13.88 -8.18
N CYS A 163 -4.75 -14.84 -8.13
CA CYS A 163 -4.37 -15.50 -6.88
C CYS A 163 -3.77 -14.52 -5.84
N LEU A 164 -3.29 -13.35 -6.27
CA LEU A 164 -2.85 -12.28 -5.39
C LEU A 164 -3.98 -11.36 -4.92
N ARG A 165 -5.23 -11.50 -5.40
CA ARG A 165 -6.32 -10.57 -5.07
C ARG A 165 -6.50 -10.32 -3.56
N PRO A 166 -6.64 -11.35 -2.69
CA PRO A 166 -6.79 -11.11 -1.26
C PRO A 166 -5.56 -10.45 -0.65
N THR A 167 -4.36 -10.86 -1.11
CA THR A 167 -3.09 -10.26 -0.67
C THR A 167 -3.00 -8.79 -1.08
N ALA A 168 -3.41 -8.45 -2.30
CA ALA A 168 -3.44 -7.10 -2.83
C ALA A 168 -4.47 -6.22 -2.11
N ALA A 169 -5.68 -6.74 -1.87
CA ALA A 169 -6.71 -6.07 -1.09
C ALA A 169 -6.20 -5.73 0.31
N ARG A 170 -5.61 -6.71 0.99
CA ARG A 170 -5.05 -6.52 2.33
C ARG A 170 -3.88 -5.55 2.33
N LEU A 171 -2.95 -5.69 1.39
CA LEU A 171 -1.80 -4.79 1.28
C LEU A 171 -2.21 -3.35 0.97
N LEU A 172 -3.24 -3.13 0.16
CA LEU A 172 -3.78 -1.78 -0.09
C LEU A 172 -4.38 -1.19 1.18
N GLN A 173 -5.12 -1.99 1.96
CA GLN A 173 -5.62 -1.55 3.27
C GLN A 173 -4.50 -1.18 4.24
N VAL A 174 -3.47 -2.03 4.34
CA VAL A 174 -2.27 -1.76 5.15
C VAL A 174 -1.57 -0.49 4.67
N SER A 175 -1.49 -0.28 3.35
CA SER A 175 -0.88 0.92 2.77
C SER A 175 -1.67 2.18 3.10
N TYR A 176 -2.99 2.16 3.10
CA TYR A 176 -3.81 3.29 3.53
C TYR A 176 -3.62 3.63 5.01
N ASN A 177 -3.64 2.60 5.87
CA ASN A 177 -3.40 2.75 7.30
C ASN A 177 -2.01 3.34 7.56
N TRP A 178 -0.99 2.77 6.90
CA TRP A 178 0.39 3.24 6.97
C TRP A 178 0.53 4.68 6.50
N ALA A 179 -0.03 5.04 5.35
CA ALA A 179 0.05 6.41 4.83
C ALA A 179 -0.62 7.43 5.76
N SER A 180 -1.76 7.08 6.35
CA SER A 180 -2.47 7.91 7.33
C SER A 180 -1.62 8.15 8.58
N GLY A 181 -1.06 7.09 9.16
CA GLY A 181 -0.24 7.16 10.37
C GLY A 181 1.10 7.85 10.12
N LEU A 182 1.76 7.53 9.00
CA LEU A 182 3.02 8.16 8.62
C LEU A 182 2.82 9.65 8.33
N ALA A 183 1.70 10.06 7.72
CA ALA A 183 1.39 11.47 7.50
C ALA A 183 1.30 12.25 8.82
N ARG A 184 0.61 11.69 9.83
CA ARG A 184 0.52 12.26 11.19
C ARG A 184 1.90 12.36 11.83
N PHE A 185 2.61 11.24 11.90
CA PHE A 185 3.97 11.20 12.45
C PHE A 185 4.90 12.22 11.79
N ARG A 186 4.88 12.32 10.45
CA ARG A 186 5.71 13.29 9.73
C ARG A 186 5.29 14.74 9.98
N ALA A 187 4.00 15.03 10.16
CA ALA A 187 3.52 16.35 10.52
C ALA A 187 4.04 16.76 11.92
N ASP A 188 3.95 15.86 12.90
CA ASP A 188 4.43 16.09 14.27
C ASP A 188 5.94 16.36 14.34
N HIS A 189 6.70 15.90 13.34
CA HIS A 189 8.15 16.10 13.23
C HIS A 189 8.56 17.20 12.23
N GLY A 190 7.63 18.02 11.75
CA GLY A 190 7.92 19.09 10.78
C GLY A 190 8.46 18.56 9.43
N ARG A 191 8.14 17.30 9.09
CA ARG A 191 8.55 16.61 7.85
C ARG A 191 7.41 16.57 6.82
N ARG A 192 6.31 17.29 7.08
CA ARG A 192 5.20 17.50 6.14
C ARG A 192 4.90 19.00 6.06
N PRO A 193 4.57 19.55 4.89
CA PRO A 193 4.21 20.96 4.76
C PRO A 193 3.06 21.37 5.69
N GLU A 194 3.22 22.52 6.35
CA GLU A 194 2.19 23.11 7.23
C GLU A 194 1.00 23.64 6.43
N GLY A 195 -0.17 23.72 7.06
CA GLY A 195 -1.39 24.30 6.47
C GLY A 195 -2.15 23.38 5.51
N PHE A 196 -1.63 22.18 5.21
CA PHE A 196 -2.35 21.18 4.41
C PHE A 196 -2.98 20.13 5.34
N PRO A 197 -4.30 19.91 5.31
CA PRO A 197 -4.91 18.86 6.13
C PRO A 197 -4.44 17.47 5.68
N ILE A 198 -4.45 16.51 6.60
CA ILE A 198 -4.30 15.09 6.26
C ILE A 198 -5.69 14.63 5.79
N PRO A 199 -5.82 14.08 4.57
CA PRO A 199 -7.10 13.64 4.06
C PRO A 199 -7.64 12.46 4.85
N ASP A 200 -8.96 12.32 4.88
CA ASP A 200 -9.61 11.11 5.40
C ASP A 200 -9.21 9.89 4.56
N MET A 201 -9.13 8.75 5.23
CA MET A 201 -8.78 7.49 4.57
C MET A 201 -9.92 7.06 3.65
N PRO A 202 -9.66 6.82 2.35
CA PRO A 202 -10.70 6.40 1.42
C PRO A 202 -11.13 4.96 1.68
N GLN A 203 -12.29 4.59 1.13
CA GLN A 203 -12.69 3.19 1.06
C GLN A 203 -11.71 2.41 0.18
N ASN A 204 -11.38 1.19 0.63
CA ASN A 204 -10.59 0.28 -0.17
C ASN A 204 -11.40 -0.21 -1.39
N PRO A 205 -10.97 0.08 -2.63
CA PRO A 205 -11.69 -0.37 -3.82
C PRO A 205 -11.64 -1.89 -3.98
N LEU A 206 -10.76 -2.55 -3.23
CA LEU A 206 -10.60 -3.99 -3.17
C LEU A 206 -11.24 -4.61 -1.91
N ALA A 207 -12.10 -3.89 -1.19
CA ALA A 207 -12.60 -4.32 0.12
C ALA A 207 -13.40 -5.64 0.09
N GLU A 208 -14.00 -6.00 -1.05
CA GLU A 208 -14.74 -7.26 -1.19
C GLU A 208 -13.87 -8.52 -1.10
N TRP A 209 -12.55 -8.36 -1.19
CA TRP A 209 -11.57 -9.45 -1.11
C TRP A 209 -10.74 -9.43 0.19
N LEU A 210 -11.14 -8.64 1.19
CA LEU A 210 -10.56 -8.65 2.55
C LEU A 210 -11.16 -9.79 3.38
#